data_AF-A0A7W7L7R0-F1
#
_entry.id   AF-A0A7W7L7R0-F1
#
_cell.length_a   1.000
_cell.length_b   1.000
_cell.length_c   1.000
_cell.angle_alpha   90.00
_cell.angle_beta   90.00
_cell.angle_gamma   90.00
#
_symmetry.space_group_name_H-M   'P 1'
#
loop_
_entity.id
_entity.type
_entity.pdbx_description
1 polymer ?
#
loop_
_entity_poly.entity_id
_entity_poly.type
_entity_poly.pdbx_seq_one_letter_code
_entity_poly.pdbx_strand_id
1 'polypeptide(L)'
;MARTVRRIWADVLEVDIASIDLHHSDFFELGGYSLLALQSIGRLLAEYGVDEVASVELEGALLNRLFEDATPMAQAECLVAGGHGGAAPGGDAGP
;
A
#
# COMPACT_ATOMS: atom_id res chain seq x y z
N MET A 1 -5.81 7.54 -0.74
CA MET A 1 -4.83 6.44 -0.62
C MET A 1 -3.87 6.70 0.54
N ALA A 2 -3.09 7.80 0.57
CA ALA A 2 -2.08 8.06 1.61
C ALA A 2 -2.60 8.03 3.08
N ARG A 3 -3.83 8.49 3.35
CA ARG A 3 -4.42 8.39 4.70
C ARG A 3 -4.67 6.95 5.17
N THR A 4 -5.04 6.06 4.23
CA THR A 4 -5.22 4.62 4.50
C THR A 4 -3.88 3.96 4.78
N VAL A 5 -2.86 4.27 3.96
CA VAL A 5 -1.47 3.84 4.19
C VAL A 5 -1.00 4.25 5.57
N ARG A 6 -1.19 5.53 5.94
CA ARG A 6 -0.85 6.05 7.26
C ARG A 6 -1.53 5.28 8.40
N ARG A 7 -2.82 4.95 8.26
CA ARG A 7 -3.56 4.17 9.27
C ARG A 7 -2.98 2.77 9.41
N ILE A 8 -2.77 2.07 8.29
CA ILE A 8 -2.21 0.71 8.29
C ILE A 8 -0.79 0.72 8.87
N TRP A 9 0.01 1.73 8.58
CA TRP A 9 1.34 1.89 9.17
C TRP A 9 1.27 2.09 10.68
N ALA A 10 0.38 2.95 11.17
CA ALA A 10 0.17 3.11 12.60
C ALA A 10 -0.20 1.78 13.29
N ASP A 11 -1.09 1.01 12.66
CA ASP A 11 -1.53 -0.29 13.18
C ASP A 11 -0.44 -1.38 13.15
N VAL A 12 0.45 -1.34 12.16
CA VAL A 12 1.52 -2.34 11.97
C VAL A 12 2.77 -2.00 12.78
N LEU A 13 3.10 -0.71 12.90
CA LEU A 13 4.23 -0.21 13.67
C LEU A 13 3.88 -0.03 15.16
N GLU A 14 2.61 -0.15 15.53
CA GLU A 14 2.09 0.06 16.88
C GLU A 14 2.43 1.47 17.42
N VAL A 15 2.35 2.48 16.55
CA VAL A 15 2.61 3.89 16.87
C VAL A 15 1.35 4.74 16.71
N ASP A 16 1.35 5.92 17.31
CA ASP A 16 0.24 6.87 17.14
C ASP A 16 0.19 7.37 15.67
N ILE A 17 -0.99 7.33 15.05
CA ILE A 17 -1.19 7.85 13.70
C ILE A 17 -0.82 9.34 13.54
N ALA A 18 -0.82 10.11 14.64
CA ALA A 18 -0.40 11.50 14.69
C ALA A 18 1.12 11.68 14.59
N SER A 19 1.93 10.65 14.88
CA SER A 19 3.39 10.71 14.72
C SER A 19 3.85 10.45 13.28
N ILE A 20 2.95 9.95 12.41
CA ILE A 20 3.25 9.64 11.02
C ILE A 20 2.80 10.79 10.11
N ASP A 21 3.77 11.54 9.60
CA ASP A 21 3.60 12.50 8.53
C ASP A 21 3.53 11.80 7.17
N LEU A 22 2.71 12.32 6.25
CA LEU A 22 2.49 11.68 4.94
C LEU A 22 3.67 11.84 3.98
N HIS A 23 4.49 12.87 4.14
CA HIS A 23 5.56 13.25 3.23
C HIS A 23 6.95 13.10 3.83
N HIS A 24 7.05 13.09 5.15
CA HIS A 24 8.34 13.14 5.85
C HIS A 24 8.60 11.98 6.79
N SER A 25 7.59 11.19 7.17
CA SER A 25 7.83 10.04 8.03
C SER A 25 8.28 8.84 7.23
N ASP A 26 9.48 8.38 7.56
CA ASP A 26 10.10 7.19 7.01
C ASP A 26 9.62 5.94 7.78
N PHE A 27 9.14 4.92 7.07
CA PHE A 27 8.67 3.67 7.66
C PHE A 27 9.72 2.97 8.54
N PHE A 28 10.97 2.95 8.11
CA PHE A 28 12.07 2.29 8.82
C PHE A 28 12.54 3.11 10.02
N GLU A 29 12.55 4.44 9.93
CA GLU A 29 12.85 5.30 11.08
C GLU A 29 11.78 5.21 12.18
N LEU A 30 10.53 4.96 11.80
CA LEU A 30 9.43 4.70 12.74
C LEU A 30 9.51 3.33 13.44
N GLY A 31 10.51 2.50 13.11
CA GLY A 31 10.70 1.15 13.67
C GLY A 31 10.27 0.02 12.74
N GLY A 32 9.96 0.32 11.48
CA GLY A 32 9.60 -0.65 10.46
C GLY A 32 10.78 -1.50 10.00
N TYR A 33 10.48 -2.74 9.63
CA TYR A 33 11.44 -3.69 9.04
C TYR A 33 10.75 -4.53 7.97
N SER A 34 11.52 -5.30 7.20
CA SER A 34 11.04 -6.00 6.00
C SER A 34 9.78 -6.85 6.21
N LEU A 35 9.63 -7.49 7.37
CA LEU A 35 8.44 -8.28 7.68
C LEU A 35 7.21 -7.39 7.95
N LEU A 36 7.36 -6.28 8.69
CA LEU A 36 6.29 -5.30 8.89
C LEU A 36 5.91 -4.59 7.60
N ALA A 37 6.89 -4.30 6.74
CA ALA A 37 6.65 -3.75 5.41
C ALA A 37 5.78 -4.69 4.57
N LEU A 38 6.13 -5.99 4.53
CA LEU A 38 5.34 -6.97 3.80
C LEU A 38 3.92 -7.12 4.39
N GLN A 39 3.79 -7.10 5.72
CA GLN A 39 2.48 -7.14 6.39
C GLN A 39 1.63 -5.89 6.10
N SER A 40 2.21 -4.70 6.09
CA SER A 40 1.49 -3.47 5.78
C SER A 40 1.00 -3.46 4.33
N ILE A 41 1.84 -3.90 3.40
CA ILE A 41 1.51 -4.07 1.98
C ILE A 41 0.38 -5.10 1.81
N GLY A 42 0.48 -6.28 2.42
CA GLY A 42 -0.57 -7.29 2.33
C GLY A 42 -1.92 -6.80 2.84
N ARG A 43 -1.94 -6.03 3.94
CA ARG A 43 -3.16 -5.39 4.45
C ARG A 43 -3.71 -4.33 3.50
N LEU A 44 -2.84 -3.53 2.88
CA LEU A 44 -3.24 -2.56 1.86
C LEU A 44 -3.94 -3.27 0.70
N LEU A 45 -3.31 -4.28 0.12
CA LEU A 45 -3.85 -5.03 -1.02
C LEU A 45 -5.19 -5.69 -0.70
N ALA A 46 -5.32 -6.26 0.49
CA ALA A 46 -6.56 -6.85 0.97
C ALA A 46 -7.69 -5.80 1.14
N GLU A 47 -7.39 -4.61 1.69
CA GLU A 47 -8.39 -3.52 1.80
C GLU A 47 -8.83 -2.98 0.43
N TYR A 48 -7.96 -3.01 -0.57
CA TYR A 48 -8.26 -2.53 -1.92
C TYR A 48 -8.90 -3.58 -2.84
N GLY A 49 -9.03 -4.83 -2.40
CA GLY A 49 -9.65 -5.90 -3.19
C GLY A 49 -8.86 -6.22 -4.46
N VAL A 50 -7.53 -6.13 -4.41
CA VAL A 50 -6.66 -6.49 -5.54
C VAL A 50 -6.74 -8.00 -5.77
N ASP A 51 -6.88 -8.41 -7.03
CA ASP A 51 -6.91 -9.81 -7.44
C ASP A 51 -5.63 -10.56 -7.00
N GLU A 52 -5.76 -11.84 -6.63
CA GLU A 52 -4.63 -12.66 -6.12
C GLU A 52 -3.46 -12.76 -7.11
N VAL A 53 -3.71 -12.67 -8.42
CA VAL A 53 -2.65 -12.73 -9.42
C VAL A 53 -1.94 -11.37 -9.51
N ALA A 54 -2.69 -10.27 -9.45
CA ALA A 54 -2.14 -8.92 -9.48
C ALA A 54 -1.45 -8.53 -8.16
N SER A 55 -1.84 -9.14 -7.04
CA SER A 55 -1.29 -8.81 -5.73
C SER A 55 0.20 -9.09 -5.64
N VAL A 56 0.68 -10.21 -6.22
CA VAL A 56 2.11 -10.60 -6.14
C VAL A 56 3.02 -9.60 -6.84
N GLU A 57 2.64 -9.13 -8.03
CA GLU A 57 3.41 -8.11 -8.76
C GLU A 57 3.39 -6.76 -8.02
N LEU A 58 2.24 -6.41 -7.48
CA LEU A 58 2.05 -5.17 -6.75
C LEU A 58 2.78 -5.18 -5.39
N GLU A 59 2.88 -6.33 -4.71
CA GLU A 59 3.68 -6.50 -3.50
C GLU A 59 5.15 -6.18 -3.76
N GLY A 60 5.72 -6.73 -4.83
CA GLY A 60 7.11 -6.46 -5.21
C GLY A 60 7.35 -4.98 -5.53
N ALA A 61 6.43 -4.36 -6.29
CA ALA A 61 6.51 -2.94 -6.62
C ALA A 61 6.41 -2.04 -5.38
N LEU A 62 5.47 -2.33 -4.47
CA LEU A 62 5.27 -1.56 -3.25
C LEU A 62 6.42 -1.72 -2.26
N LEU A 63 7.02 -2.91 -2.20
CA LEU A 63 8.18 -3.17 -1.37
C LEU A 63 9.39 -2.41 -1.92
N ASN A 64 9.66 -2.50 -3.23
CA ASN A 64 10.74 -1.74 -3.87
C ASN A 64 10.57 -0.23 -3.65
N ARG A 65 9.35 0.28 -3.87
CA ARG A 65 9.01 1.68 -3.63
C ARG A 65 9.28 2.10 -2.19
N LEU A 66 8.93 1.27 -1.22
CA LEU A 66 9.17 1.57 0.19
C LEU A 66 10.66 1.67 0.50
N PHE A 67 11.53 0.88 -0.14
CA PHE A 67 12.98 0.98 0.03
C PHE A 67 13.59 2.20 -0.68
N GLU A 68 12.98 2.67 -1.77
CA GLU A 68 13.44 3.87 -2.49
C GLU A 68 12.97 5.18 -1.84
N ASP A 69 11.71 5.21 -1.41
CA ASP A 69 11.04 6.35 -0.78
C ASP A 69 10.04 5.82 0.25
N ALA A 70 10.50 5.74 1.51
CA ALA A 70 9.76 5.11 2.59
C ALA A 70 8.69 6.01 3.19
N THR A 71 7.98 6.80 2.37
CA THR A 71 6.91 7.70 2.81
C THR A 71 5.52 7.11 2.53
N PRO A 72 4.50 7.41 3.38
CA PRO A 72 3.13 6.97 3.13
C PRO A 72 2.59 7.46 1.78
N MET A 73 3.02 8.65 1.35
CA MET A 73 2.65 9.23 0.07
C MET A 73 3.25 8.44 -1.11
N ALA A 74 4.54 8.13 -1.10
CA ALA A 74 5.18 7.39 -2.19
C ALA A 74 4.59 5.97 -2.37
N GLN A 75 4.28 5.28 -1.27
CA GLN A 75 3.55 4.01 -1.33
C GLN A 75 2.13 4.17 -1.89
N ALA A 76 1.42 5.21 -1.47
CA ALA A 76 0.08 5.48 -1.98
C ALA A 76 0.06 5.81 -3.48
N GLU A 77 1.06 6.51 -4.00
CA GLU A 77 1.21 6.78 -5.42
C GLU A 77 1.47 5.50 -6.22
N CYS A 78 2.31 4.60 -5.69
CA CYS A 78 2.57 3.30 -6.32
C CYS A 78 1.29 2.45 -6.41
N LEU A 79 0.47 2.45 -5.36
CA LEU A 79 -0.87 1.82 -5.38
C LEU A 79 -1.78 2.40 -6.48
N VAL A 80 -1.79 3.72 -6.66
CA VAL A 80 -2.58 4.37 -7.73
C VAL A 80 -2.05 4.05 -9.12
N ALA A 81 -0.73 3.97 -9.26
CA ALA A 81 -0.07 3.61 -10.51
C ALA A 81 -0.31 2.13 -10.88
N GLY A 82 -0.33 1.23 -9.89
CA GLY A 82 -0.59 -0.20 -10.08
C GLY A 82 -2.07 -0.58 -10.18
N GLY A 83 -2.98 0.27 -9.70
CA GLY A 83 -4.42 0.01 -9.65
C GLY A 83 -5.17 0.09 -10.99
N HIS A 84 -4.52 0.42 -12.10
CA HIS A 84 -5.15 0.49 -13.44
C HIS A 84 -4.93 -0.77 -14.29
N GLY A 85 -4.98 -1.96 -13.68
CA GLY A 85 -4.69 -3.23 -14.35
C GLY A 85 -5.78 -4.31 -14.34
N GLY A 86 -6.97 -4.09 -13.76
CA GLY A 86 -7.97 -5.16 -13.67
C GLY A 86 -9.41 -4.70 -13.41
N ALA A 87 -10.28 -5.00 -14.38
CA ALA A 87 -11.74 -5.10 -14.32
C ALA A 87 -12.58 -3.82 -14.09
N ALA A 88 -12.96 -3.20 -15.21
CA ALA A 88 -14.33 -2.69 -15.36
C ALA A 88 -15.33 -3.86 -15.35
N PRO A 89 -16.50 -3.78 -14.68
CA PRO A 89 -17.56 -4.76 -14.85
C PRO A 89 -18.20 -4.57 -16.23
N GLY A 90 -17.70 -5.29 -17.22
CA GLY A 90 -18.35 -5.50 -18.51
C GLY A 90 -19.15 -6.81 -18.50
N GLY A 91 -20.46 -6.70 -18.71
CA GLY A 91 -21.42 -7.80 -18.83
C GLY A 91 -22.77 -7.32 -18.29
N ASP A 92 -23.69 -6.84 -19.11
CA ASP A 92 -24.38 -7.69 -20.07
C ASP A 92 -24.85 -6.90 -21.31
N ALA A 93 -24.74 -7.55 -22.47
CA ALA A 93 -25.24 -7.09 -23.75
C ALA A 93 -26.25 -8.12 -24.29
N GLY A 94 -27.53 -7.73 -24.26
CA GLY A 94 -28.57 -8.16 -25.19
C GLY A 94 -29.16 -9.57 -25.01
N PRO A 95 -30.25 -9.90 -25.72
CA PRO A 95 -30.80 -9.19 -26.90
C PRO A 95 -31.86 -8.12 -26.62
#